data_AF-A0A165WBH6-F1
#
_entry.id   AF-A0A165WBH6-F1
#
_cell.length_a   1.000
_cell.length_b   1.000
_cell.length_c   1.000
_cell.angle_alpha   90.00
_cell.angle_beta   90.00
_cell.angle_gamma   90.00
#
_symmetry.space_group_name_H-M   'P 1'
#
loop_
_entity.id
_entity.type
_entity.pdbx_description
1 polymer ?
#
loop_
_entity_poly.entity_id
_entity_poly.type
_entity_poly.pdbx_seq_one_letter_code
_entity_poly.pdbx_strand_id
1 'polypeptide(L)'
;MEEHRGANRGSYIWGRSVHNTRIERLWYDVTHGFGQKWKNFFYDLETHHFLNPQVPQHIWLLHHLFLAAIDEDAQEWTHAWNSHKLRIADERSRSPRDIFLFSLLQDGPRGLQGMLTPVEDGALVDLASYGVDWQVANDPRYVNHLLAQNPQEFAPGNPFLNGPAHQAHVPCTPPNCPFSREQVQWLDEMLDAGVDVSARGMHTRRLVWVKALQLCEELWNVGDSDSE
;
A
#
# COMPACT_ATOMS: atom_id res chain seq x y z
N MET A 1 -9.70 -13.02 5.89
CA MET A 1 -9.30 -14.12 4.99
C MET A 1 -9.60 -15.50 5.57
N GLU A 2 -9.27 -15.79 6.84
CA GLU A 2 -9.66 -17.07 7.48
C GLU A 2 -11.18 -17.23 7.62
N GLU A 3 -11.91 -16.16 7.98
CA GLU A 3 -13.39 -16.18 8.07
C GLU A 3 -14.08 -16.56 6.76
N HIS A 4 -13.46 -16.26 5.61
CA HIS A 4 -14.02 -16.56 4.29
C HIS A 4 -13.41 -17.79 3.61
N ARG A 5 -12.22 -18.26 4.04
CA ARG A 5 -11.46 -19.32 3.35
C ARG A 5 -11.09 -20.53 4.21
N GLY A 6 -11.41 -20.49 5.51
CA GLY A 6 -11.09 -21.52 6.49
C GLY A 6 -9.69 -21.34 7.12
N ALA A 7 -9.55 -21.77 8.38
CA ALA A 7 -8.27 -21.77 9.11
C ALA A 7 -7.30 -22.84 8.57
N ASN A 8 -5.99 -22.65 8.78
CA ASN A 8 -4.92 -23.63 8.49
C ASN A 8 -4.74 -24.06 7.02
N ARG A 9 -5.16 -23.24 6.05
CA ARG A 9 -4.96 -23.54 4.61
C ARG A 9 -3.63 -23.08 4.02
N GLY A 10 -2.74 -22.49 4.81
CA GLY A 10 -1.55 -21.81 4.26
C GLY A 10 -1.92 -20.54 3.48
N SER A 11 -3.06 -19.91 3.78
CA SER A 11 -3.56 -18.66 3.17
C SER A 11 -2.62 -17.46 3.34
N TYR A 12 -1.55 -17.64 4.10
CA TYR A 12 -0.54 -16.66 4.43
C TYR A 12 0.83 -17.32 4.25
N ILE A 13 1.66 -16.72 3.41
CA ILE A 13 3.06 -17.16 3.24
C ILE A 13 3.81 -16.63 4.46
N TRP A 14 4.18 -17.53 5.35
CA TRP A 14 4.99 -17.24 6.51
C TRP A 14 6.35 -17.91 6.36
N GLY A 15 7.41 -17.14 6.52
CA GLY A 15 8.79 -17.61 6.41
C GLY A 15 9.78 -16.57 6.90
N ARG A 16 11.05 -16.98 7.02
CA ARG A 16 12.20 -16.11 7.37
C ARG A 16 12.24 -14.85 6.48
N SER A 17 12.85 -13.76 6.93
CA SER A 17 12.94 -12.47 6.19
C SER A 17 13.35 -12.59 4.70
N VAL A 18 14.05 -13.67 4.29
CA VAL A 18 14.34 -14.01 2.88
C VAL A 18 13.11 -14.32 2.00
N HIS A 19 11.94 -14.59 2.57
CA HIS A 19 10.68 -14.82 1.85
C HIS A 19 9.97 -13.52 1.50
N ASN A 20 10.40 -12.40 2.11
CA ASN A 20 9.77 -11.08 1.97
C ASN A 20 10.54 -10.16 1.02
N THR A 21 11.69 -10.60 0.50
CA THR A 21 12.60 -9.77 -0.31
C THR A 21 11.91 -9.19 -1.56
N ARG A 22 11.04 -9.96 -2.22
CA ARG A 22 10.33 -9.49 -3.42
C ARG A 22 9.30 -8.41 -3.11
N ILE A 23 8.53 -8.56 -2.03
CA ILE A 23 7.54 -7.55 -1.65
C ILE A 23 8.22 -6.32 -1.05
N GLU A 24 9.32 -6.48 -0.32
CA GLU A 24 10.14 -5.36 0.15
C GLU A 24 10.73 -4.56 -1.02
N ARG A 25 11.25 -5.25 -2.05
CA ARG A 25 11.72 -4.58 -3.27
C ARG A 25 10.59 -3.85 -3.98
N LEU A 26 9.41 -4.47 -4.08
CA LEU A 26 8.23 -3.84 -4.64
C LEU A 26 7.83 -2.58 -3.85
N TRP A 27 7.84 -2.62 -2.52
CA TRP A 27 7.57 -1.46 -1.67
C TRP A 27 8.58 -0.32 -1.90
N TYR A 28 9.85 -0.66 -2.10
CA TYR A 28 10.87 0.32 -2.50
C TYR A 28 10.54 0.95 -3.85
N ASP A 29 10.18 0.14 -4.86
CA ASP A 29 9.85 0.62 -6.21
C ASP A 29 8.53 1.44 -6.23
N VAL A 30 7.53 1.09 -5.41
CA VAL A 30 6.30 1.88 -5.15
C VAL A 30 6.65 3.25 -4.56
N THR A 31 7.47 3.24 -3.50
CA THR A 31 7.91 4.46 -2.84
C THR A 31 8.66 5.36 -3.81
N HIS A 32 9.60 4.81 -4.58
CA HIS A 32 10.33 5.58 -5.59
C HIS A 32 9.46 6.03 -6.76
N GLY A 33 8.49 5.22 -7.18
CA GLY A 33 7.69 5.44 -8.37
C GLY A 33 6.68 6.58 -8.22
N PHE A 34 5.90 6.58 -7.15
CA PHE A 34 4.92 7.65 -6.89
C PHE A 34 4.83 8.07 -5.43
N GLY A 35 5.25 7.25 -4.46
CA GLY A 35 5.13 7.58 -3.04
C GLY A 35 6.01 8.75 -2.59
N GLN A 36 7.23 8.87 -3.13
CA GLN A 36 8.23 9.83 -2.68
C GLN A 36 7.79 11.28 -2.93
N LYS A 37 7.11 11.56 -4.05
CA LYS A 37 6.59 12.90 -4.35
C LYS A 37 5.54 13.34 -3.33
N TRP A 38 4.63 12.43 -2.95
CA TRP A 38 3.57 12.71 -1.97
C TRP A 38 4.14 12.83 -0.56
N LYS A 39 5.09 11.95 -0.20
CA LYS A 39 5.83 12.06 1.06
C LYS A 39 6.50 13.42 1.20
N ASN A 40 7.25 13.85 0.19
CA ASN A 40 7.92 15.16 0.20
C ASN A 40 6.91 16.31 0.25
N PHE A 41 5.80 16.20 -0.46
CA PHE A 41 4.73 17.18 -0.44
C PHE A 41 4.12 17.32 0.96
N PHE A 42 3.82 16.23 1.66
CA PHE A 42 3.29 16.29 3.02
C PHE A 42 4.28 16.85 4.04
N TYR A 43 5.57 16.52 3.93
CA TYR A 43 6.60 17.15 4.76
C TYR A 43 6.69 18.66 4.52
N ASP A 44 6.56 19.10 3.27
CA ASP A 44 6.53 20.51 2.94
C ASP A 44 5.30 21.22 3.53
N LEU A 45 4.12 20.58 3.49
CA LEU A 45 2.92 21.09 4.15
C LEU A 45 3.09 21.18 5.67
N GLU A 46 3.71 20.17 6.29
CA GLU A 46 3.96 20.15 7.75
C GLU A 46 4.91 21.26 8.17
N THR A 47 5.97 21.47 7.38
CA THR A 47 7.02 22.45 7.70
C THR A 47 6.58 23.88 7.45
N HIS A 48 5.82 24.14 6.37
CA HIS A 48 5.57 25.49 5.87
C HIS A 48 4.10 25.91 5.81
N HIS A 49 3.15 24.97 5.91
CA HIS A 49 1.73 25.22 5.64
C HIS A 49 0.79 24.67 6.71
N PHE A 50 1.28 24.59 7.97
CA PHE A 50 0.49 24.30 9.16
C PHE A 50 -0.24 22.94 9.15
N LEU A 51 0.20 21.99 8.33
CA LEU A 51 -0.28 20.62 8.47
C LEU A 51 0.22 20.05 9.80
N ASN A 52 -0.70 19.62 10.67
CA ASN A 52 -0.38 18.92 11.90
C ASN A 52 -0.87 17.46 11.81
N PRO A 53 0.04 16.47 11.71
CA PRO A 53 -0.35 15.06 11.58
C PRO A 53 -0.98 14.48 12.85
N GLN A 54 -0.86 15.17 14.00
CA GLN A 54 -1.51 14.76 15.25
C GLN A 54 -2.98 15.18 15.34
N VAL A 55 -3.47 15.98 14.38
CA VAL A 55 -4.85 16.48 14.35
C VAL A 55 -5.66 15.65 13.34
N PRO A 56 -6.61 14.79 13.79
CA PRO A 56 -7.38 13.92 12.89
C PRO A 56 -8.15 14.68 11.80
N GLN A 57 -8.57 15.92 12.06
CA GLN A 57 -9.27 16.78 11.11
C GLN A 57 -8.36 17.18 9.93
N HIS A 58 -7.07 17.40 10.18
CA HIS A 58 -6.11 17.69 9.12
C HIS A 58 -5.87 16.44 8.25
N ILE A 59 -5.80 15.25 8.88
CA ILE A 59 -5.70 13.98 8.16
C ILE A 59 -6.95 13.73 7.30
N TRP A 60 -8.14 13.99 7.86
CA TRP A 60 -9.38 13.95 7.09
C TRP A 60 -9.33 14.90 5.89
N LEU A 61 -8.91 16.15 6.08
CA LEU A 61 -8.84 17.13 5.00
C LEU A 61 -7.85 16.72 3.90
N LEU A 62 -6.69 16.15 4.28
CA LEU A 62 -5.76 15.58 3.31
C LEU A 62 -6.40 14.45 2.50
N HIS A 63 -7.14 13.56 3.15
CA HIS A 63 -7.83 12.48 2.46
C HIS A 63 -8.91 13.03 1.52
N HIS A 64 -9.73 13.98 1.99
CA HIS A 64 -10.78 14.61 1.19
C HIS A 64 -10.22 15.26 -0.08
N LEU A 65 -9.11 16.00 0.04
CA LEU A 65 -8.52 16.74 -1.07
C LEU A 65 -7.68 15.88 -2.02
N PHE A 66 -6.89 14.94 -1.49
CA PHE A 66 -5.80 14.33 -2.25
C PHE A 66 -5.88 12.81 -2.39
N LEU A 67 -6.78 12.11 -1.69
CA LEU A 67 -6.85 10.66 -1.76
C LEU A 67 -7.15 10.16 -3.19
N ALA A 68 -8.09 10.80 -3.88
CA ALA A 68 -8.42 10.46 -5.26
C ALA A 68 -7.21 10.64 -6.21
N ALA A 69 -6.44 11.71 -6.02
CA ALA A 69 -5.25 11.99 -6.80
C ALA A 69 -4.09 11.01 -6.49
N ILE A 70 -3.96 10.56 -5.23
CA ILE A 70 -2.99 9.53 -4.85
C ILE A 70 -3.38 8.20 -5.48
N ASP A 71 -4.67 7.86 -5.47
CA ASP A 71 -5.18 6.63 -6.07
C ASP A 71 -4.96 6.63 -7.59
N GLU A 72 -5.23 7.74 -8.27
CA GLU A 72 -4.93 7.89 -9.70
C GLU A 72 -3.43 7.66 -10.00
N ASP A 73 -2.54 8.29 -9.24
CA ASP A 73 -1.09 8.09 -9.39
C ASP A 73 -0.68 6.62 -9.11
N ALA A 74 -1.33 5.96 -8.15
CA ALA A 74 -1.09 4.56 -7.83
C ALA A 74 -1.59 3.62 -8.94
N GLN A 75 -2.73 3.92 -9.55
CA GLN A 75 -3.28 3.17 -10.69
C GLN A 75 -2.38 3.33 -11.92
N GLU A 76 -1.95 4.55 -12.24
CA GLU A 76 -1.00 4.81 -13.33
C GLU A 76 0.32 4.06 -13.13
N TRP A 77 0.88 4.13 -11.93
CA TRP A 77 2.09 3.39 -11.59
C TRP A 77 1.86 1.88 -11.74
N THR A 78 0.72 1.36 -11.29
CA THR A 78 0.36 -0.05 -11.43
C THR A 78 0.29 -0.47 -12.90
N HIS A 79 -0.28 0.35 -13.77
CA HIS A 79 -0.32 0.08 -15.21
C HIS A 79 1.07 0.07 -15.85
N ALA A 80 1.92 1.05 -15.50
CA ALA A 80 3.29 1.14 -15.98
C ALA A 80 4.12 -0.06 -15.47
N TRP A 81 4.01 -0.37 -14.18
CA TRP A 81 4.68 -1.50 -13.55
C TRP A 81 4.20 -2.83 -14.12
N ASN A 82 2.92 -3.03 -14.38
CA ASN A 82 2.47 -4.29 -14.97
C ASN A 82 2.92 -4.48 -16.43
N SER A 83 3.36 -3.41 -17.10
CA SER A 83 3.76 -3.41 -18.52
C SER A 83 5.29 -3.33 -18.73
N HIS A 84 6.07 -2.96 -17.72
CA HIS A 84 7.54 -2.87 -17.86
C HIS A 84 8.17 -4.26 -17.99
N LYS A 85 9.28 -4.34 -18.73
CA LYS A 85 9.98 -5.62 -18.92
C LYS A 85 10.88 -5.92 -17.73
N LEU A 86 10.65 -7.06 -17.09
CA LEU A 86 11.56 -7.62 -16.09
C LEU A 86 12.70 -8.37 -16.79
N ARG A 87 13.90 -8.26 -16.23
CA ARG A 87 15.03 -9.13 -16.58
C ARG A 87 15.21 -10.14 -15.45
N ILE A 88 14.72 -11.35 -15.68
CA ILE A 88 14.97 -12.49 -14.81
C ILE A 88 16.18 -13.23 -15.39
N ALA A 89 17.13 -13.60 -14.53
CA ALA A 89 18.32 -14.34 -14.96
C ALA A 89 17.90 -15.65 -15.67
N ASP A 90 18.59 -15.98 -16.76
CA ASP A 90 18.32 -17.16 -17.60
C ASP A 90 16.93 -17.22 -18.27
N GLU A 91 16.15 -16.14 -18.23
CA GLU A 91 14.84 -16.05 -18.87
C GLU A 91 14.75 -14.90 -19.88
N ARG A 92 13.78 -15.00 -20.80
CA ARG A 92 13.47 -13.92 -21.75
C ARG A 92 12.80 -12.77 -21.00
N SER A 93 13.16 -11.53 -21.34
CA SER A 93 12.52 -10.35 -20.77
C SER A 93 11.03 -10.31 -21.11
N ARG A 94 10.19 -10.29 -20.07
CA ARG A 94 8.71 -10.29 -20.15
C ARG A 94 8.14 -9.29 -19.15
N SER A 95 6.95 -8.76 -19.43
CA SER A 95 6.26 -7.92 -18.45
C SER A 95 5.61 -8.76 -17.36
N PRO A 96 5.37 -8.23 -16.14
CA PRO A 96 4.58 -8.93 -15.13
C PRO A 96 3.23 -9.43 -15.65
N ARG A 97 2.56 -8.63 -16.51
CA ARG A 97 1.33 -9.03 -17.17
C ARG A 97 1.52 -10.22 -18.12
N ASP A 98 2.61 -10.24 -18.90
CA ASP A 98 2.93 -11.38 -19.77
C ASP A 98 3.22 -12.63 -18.93
N ILE A 99 4.03 -12.50 -17.88
CA ILE A 99 4.37 -13.61 -16.99
C ILE A 99 3.09 -14.20 -16.41
N PHE A 100 2.19 -13.37 -15.88
CA PHE A 100 0.90 -13.81 -15.36
C PHE A 100 0.06 -14.54 -16.42
N LEU A 101 -0.10 -13.95 -17.60
CA LEU A 101 -0.91 -14.53 -18.69
C LEU A 101 -0.34 -15.87 -19.18
N PHE A 102 0.97 -15.96 -19.39
CA PHE A 102 1.60 -17.19 -19.86
C PHE A 102 1.62 -18.27 -18.78
N SER A 103 1.83 -17.92 -17.51
CA SER A 103 1.70 -18.86 -16.40
C SER A 103 0.27 -19.38 -16.24
N LEU A 104 -0.74 -18.54 -16.47
CA LEU A 104 -2.14 -18.99 -16.46
C LEU A 104 -2.41 -20.06 -17.53
N LEU A 105 -1.81 -19.90 -18.71
CA LEU A 105 -1.95 -20.86 -19.82
C LEU A 105 -1.12 -22.14 -19.61
N GLN A 106 0.09 -22.01 -19.07
CA GLN A 106 1.03 -23.11 -18.93
C GLN A 106 0.77 -23.95 -17.68
N ASP A 107 0.50 -23.28 -16.55
CA ASP A 107 0.37 -23.89 -15.23
C ASP A 107 -1.09 -23.98 -14.76
N GLY A 108 -2.02 -23.40 -15.51
CA GLY A 108 -3.44 -23.34 -15.16
C GLY A 108 -3.81 -22.19 -14.20
N PRO A 109 -5.12 -22.00 -13.95
CA PRO A 109 -5.64 -20.94 -13.08
C PRO A 109 -5.28 -21.17 -11.61
N ARG A 110 -4.23 -20.49 -11.15
CA ARG A 110 -3.86 -20.43 -9.72
C ARG A 110 -4.37 -19.13 -9.08
N GLY A 111 -4.97 -19.23 -7.90
CA GLY A 111 -5.49 -18.07 -7.15
C GLY A 111 -6.86 -17.55 -7.60
N LEU A 112 -7.51 -18.22 -8.56
CA LEU A 112 -8.87 -17.93 -9.05
C LEU A 112 -9.92 -18.91 -8.48
N GLN A 113 -9.63 -19.54 -7.35
CA GLN A 113 -10.57 -20.44 -6.65
C GLN A 113 -11.89 -19.72 -6.37
N GLY A 114 -12.95 -20.13 -7.07
CA GLY A 114 -14.29 -19.54 -7.00
C GLY A 114 -14.86 -19.09 -8.35
N MET A 115 -14.03 -18.84 -9.37
CA MET A 115 -14.49 -18.55 -10.74
C MET A 115 -14.35 -19.74 -11.71
N LEU A 116 -13.49 -20.71 -11.39
CA LEU A 116 -13.25 -21.92 -12.17
C LEU A 116 -13.12 -23.13 -11.23
N THR A 117 -13.47 -24.33 -11.72
CA THR A 117 -13.21 -25.58 -10.99
C THR A 117 -11.71 -25.73 -10.75
N PRO A 118 -11.27 -26.04 -9.53
CA PRO A 118 -9.86 -26.31 -9.24
C PRO A 118 -9.30 -27.33 -10.21
N VAL A 119 -8.12 -27.07 -10.77
CA VAL A 119 -7.28 -28.17 -11.28
C VAL A 119 -6.90 -29.00 -10.04
N GLU A 120 -7.04 -30.32 -10.10
CA GLU A 120 -6.55 -31.19 -9.04
C GLU A 120 -5.03 -31.02 -8.95
N ASP A 121 -4.58 -30.25 -7.96
CA ASP A 121 -3.17 -30.05 -7.65
C ASP A 121 -2.58 -31.38 -7.15
N GLY A 122 -2.19 -32.25 -8.08
CA GLY A 122 -1.41 -33.47 -7.80
C GLY A 122 0.06 -33.17 -7.47
N ALA A 123 0.49 -31.92 -7.57
CA ALA A 123 1.85 -31.49 -7.23
C ALA A 123 1.83 -30.75 -5.90
N LEU A 124 2.55 -31.31 -4.92
CA LEU A 124 2.96 -30.60 -3.70
C LEU A 124 3.77 -29.36 -4.10
N VAL A 125 3.11 -28.22 -4.32
CA VAL A 125 3.80 -26.95 -4.39
C VAL A 125 4.37 -26.71 -3.01
N ASP A 126 5.70 -26.74 -2.91
CA ASP A 126 6.39 -26.43 -1.67
C ASP A 126 6.16 -24.95 -1.34
N LEU A 127 5.08 -24.70 -0.61
CA LEU A 127 4.67 -23.37 -0.22
C LEU A 127 5.73 -22.67 0.65
N ALA A 128 6.60 -23.45 1.29
CA ALA A 128 7.73 -22.94 2.07
C ALA A 128 8.89 -22.46 1.20
N SER A 129 9.00 -22.84 -0.08
CA SER A 129 9.98 -22.27 -1.01
C SER A 129 9.42 -21.13 -1.88
N TYR A 130 8.11 -20.89 -1.82
CA TYR A 130 7.49 -19.83 -2.59
C TYR A 130 7.90 -18.43 -2.10
N GLY A 131 8.34 -17.57 -3.01
CA GLY A 131 8.78 -16.21 -2.70
C GLY A 131 10.23 -16.09 -2.22
N VAL A 132 10.91 -17.22 -1.97
CA VAL A 132 12.35 -17.23 -1.65
C VAL A 132 13.14 -16.97 -2.92
N ASP A 133 13.89 -15.87 -2.92
CA ASP A 133 14.96 -15.70 -3.90
C ASP A 133 16.17 -16.53 -3.45
N TRP A 134 16.28 -17.77 -3.92
CA TRP A 134 17.37 -18.67 -3.52
C TRP A 134 18.77 -18.15 -3.89
N GLN A 135 18.88 -17.25 -4.86
CA GLN A 135 20.16 -16.62 -5.20
C GLN A 135 20.57 -15.60 -4.14
N VAL A 136 19.61 -14.80 -3.65
CA VAL A 136 19.83 -13.84 -2.56
C VAL A 136 19.92 -14.54 -1.20
N ALA A 137 19.07 -15.54 -0.96
CA ALA A 137 19.02 -16.29 0.30
C ALA A 137 20.29 -17.11 0.54
N ASN A 138 20.99 -17.53 -0.52
CA ASN A 138 22.28 -18.22 -0.42
C ASN A 138 23.50 -17.26 -0.46
N ASP A 139 23.30 -15.95 -0.59
CA ASP A 139 24.41 -14.99 -0.52
C ASP A 139 24.98 -14.97 0.91
N PRO A 140 26.27 -15.31 1.11
CA PRO A 140 26.91 -15.38 2.43
C PRO A 140 26.77 -14.07 3.22
N ARG A 141 26.69 -12.91 2.55
CA ARG A 141 26.56 -11.61 3.21
C ARG A 141 25.19 -11.49 3.89
N TYR A 142 24.13 -11.86 3.19
CA TYR A 142 22.77 -11.81 3.70
C TYR A 142 22.55 -12.86 4.79
N VAL A 143 23.04 -14.09 4.59
CA VAL A 143 22.95 -15.16 5.60
C VAL A 143 23.63 -14.75 6.90
N ASN A 144 24.85 -14.21 6.83
CA ASN A 144 25.59 -13.77 8.02
C ASN A 144 24.91 -12.59 8.74
N HIS A 145 24.36 -11.63 7.99
CA HIS A 145 23.59 -10.53 8.57
C HIS A 145 22.33 -11.03 9.29
N LEU A 146 21.59 -11.95 8.67
CA LEU A 146 20.34 -12.50 9.20
C LEU A 146 20.59 -13.33 10.47
N LEU A 147 21.66 -14.15 10.49
CA LEU A 147 22.09 -14.89 11.67
C LEU A 147 22.49 -13.96 12.84
N ALA A 148 23.09 -12.80 12.55
CA ALA A 148 23.51 -11.85 13.57
C ALA A 148 22.34 -11.03 14.14
N GLN A 149 21.35 -10.66 13.32
CA GLN A 149 20.26 -9.78 13.72
C GLN A 149 19.00 -10.52 14.18
N ASN A 150 18.78 -11.75 13.71
CA ASN A 150 17.57 -12.52 14.00
C ASN A 150 17.88 -13.93 14.54
N PRO A 151 18.63 -14.06 15.65
CA PRO A 151 18.99 -15.36 16.22
C PRO A 151 17.76 -16.20 16.62
N GLN A 152 16.63 -15.55 16.95
CA GLN A 152 15.36 -16.24 17.26
C GLN A 152 14.73 -16.99 16.07
N GLU A 153 15.01 -16.61 14.82
CA GLU A 153 14.48 -17.31 13.63
C GLU A 153 15.15 -18.67 13.36
N PHE A 154 16.24 -18.95 14.08
CA PHE A 154 17.02 -20.18 14.00
C PHE A 154 17.02 -20.97 15.31
N ALA A 155 16.32 -20.49 16.34
CA ALA A 155 16.11 -21.24 17.57
C ALA A 155 15.25 -22.49 17.26
N PRO A 156 15.52 -23.66 17.89
CA PRO A 156 14.75 -24.87 17.67
C PRO A 156 13.34 -24.70 18.24
N GLY A 157 12.43 -24.16 17.44
CA GLY A 157 10.99 -24.14 17.68
C GLY A 157 10.34 -25.45 17.26
N ASN A 158 9.10 -25.66 17.70
CA ASN A 158 8.31 -26.84 17.36
C ASN A 158 8.18 -26.98 15.83
N PRO A 159 8.72 -28.04 15.21
CA PRO A 159 8.71 -28.24 13.76
C PRO A 159 7.31 -28.50 13.17
N PHE A 160 6.28 -28.61 14.03
CA PHE A 160 4.89 -28.84 13.64
C PHE A 160 3.99 -27.60 13.73
N LEU A 161 4.49 -26.45 14.22
CA LEU A 161 3.73 -25.19 14.26
C LEU A 161 3.99 -24.39 12.98
N ASN A 162 3.04 -24.43 12.05
CA ASN A 162 3.06 -23.62 10.84
C ASN A 162 2.42 -22.25 11.12
N GLY A 163 3.24 -21.26 11.45
CA GLY A 163 2.82 -19.85 11.48
C GLY A 163 3.05 -19.12 12.82
N PRO A 164 2.96 -17.79 12.83
CA PRO A 164 3.12 -16.98 14.04
C PRO A 164 1.91 -17.15 14.96
N ALA A 165 2.14 -17.16 16.27
CA ALA A 165 1.08 -17.35 17.28
C ALA A 165 0.00 -16.26 17.27
N HIS A 166 0.26 -15.12 16.62
CA HIS A 166 -0.67 -14.01 16.47
C HIS A 166 -0.41 -13.30 15.13
N GLN A 167 -1.48 -12.92 14.44
CA GLN A 167 -1.39 -12.05 13.26
C GLN A 167 -1.24 -10.59 13.73
N ALA A 168 -0.42 -9.81 13.03
CA ALA A 168 -0.34 -8.38 13.25
C ALA A 168 -1.65 -7.73 12.77
N HIS A 169 -2.57 -7.44 13.68
CA HIS A 169 -3.76 -6.67 13.37
C HIS A 169 -3.45 -5.18 13.44
N VAL A 170 -3.43 -4.52 12.28
CA VAL A 170 -3.29 -3.05 12.18
C VAL A 170 -4.68 -2.48 11.89
N PRO A 171 -5.35 -1.84 12.87
CA PRO A 171 -6.64 -1.22 12.63
C PRO A 171 -6.48 0.00 11.70
N CYS A 172 -7.05 -0.07 10.50
CA CYS A 172 -7.15 1.06 9.58
C CYS A 172 -8.50 1.76 9.79
N THR A 173 -8.63 2.58 10.84
CA THR A 173 -9.84 3.38 11.05
C THR A 173 -9.79 4.64 10.20
N PRO A 174 -10.77 4.90 9.30
CA PRO A 174 -10.80 6.14 8.53
C PRO A 174 -10.96 7.34 9.48
N PRO A 175 -10.33 8.49 9.19
CA PRO A 175 -10.50 9.69 10.01
C PRO A 175 -11.95 10.18 9.89
N ASN A 176 -12.57 10.47 11.03
CA ASN A 176 -13.95 10.96 11.07
C ASN A 176 -14.04 12.37 10.46
N CYS A 177 -15.03 12.59 9.59
CA CYS A 177 -15.34 13.91 9.05
C CYS A 177 -15.83 14.84 10.17
N PRO A 178 -15.22 16.02 10.37
CA PRO A 178 -15.65 16.95 11.41
C PRO A 178 -16.87 17.79 11.01
N PHE A 179 -17.26 17.79 9.73
CA PHE A 179 -18.30 18.65 9.17
C PHE A 179 -19.57 17.89 8.78
N SER A 180 -20.70 18.60 8.75
CA SER A 180 -21.95 18.11 8.18
C SER A 180 -21.84 17.99 6.64
N ARG A 181 -22.77 17.24 6.04
CA ARG A 181 -22.79 17.06 4.57
C ARG A 181 -22.93 18.39 3.82
N GLU A 182 -23.74 19.31 4.36
CA GLU A 182 -23.97 20.63 3.76
C GLU A 182 -22.71 21.51 3.83
N GLN A 183 -21.99 21.45 4.96
CA GLN A 183 -20.72 22.16 5.13
C GLN A 183 -19.63 21.63 4.20
N VAL A 184 -19.56 20.32 3.96
CA VAL A 184 -18.61 19.73 3.00
C VAL A 184 -18.94 20.17 1.57
N GLN A 185 -20.23 20.18 1.19
CA GLN A 185 -20.64 20.68 -0.14
C GLN A 185 -20.26 22.15 -0.34
N TRP A 186 -20.50 22.99 0.67
CA TRP A 186 -20.08 24.39 0.63
C TRP A 186 -18.56 24.53 0.49
N LEU A 187 -17.78 23.73 1.23
CA LEU A 187 -16.33 23.73 1.13
C LEU A 187 -15.87 23.38 -0.30
N ASP A 188 -16.45 22.34 -0.89
CA ASP A 188 -16.12 21.89 -2.26
C ASP A 188 -16.45 22.97 -3.30
N GLU A 189 -17.63 23.60 -3.20
CA GLU A 189 -18.05 24.69 -4.09
C GLU A 189 -17.13 25.91 -3.98
N MET A 190 -16.74 26.29 -2.76
CA MET A 190 -15.84 27.42 -2.54
C MET A 190 -14.40 27.13 -3.00
N LEU A 191 -13.96 25.87 -2.90
CA LEU A 191 -12.66 25.45 -3.41
C LEU A 191 -12.62 25.49 -4.94
N ASP A 192 -13.62 24.93 -5.60
CA ASP A 192 -13.70 24.87 -7.07
C ASP A 192 -13.80 26.28 -7.70
N ALA A 193 -14.46 27.21 -7.02
CA ALA A 193 -14.54 28.61 -7.45
C ALA A 193 -13.20 29.37 -7.32
N GLY A 194 -12.33 28.97 -6.39
CA GLY A 194 -11.15 29.73 -5.99
C GLY A 194 -9.82 29.19 -6.52
N VAL A 195 -9.69 27.88 -6.69
CA VAL A 195 -8.44 27.21 -7.07
C VAL A 195 -8.74 26.06 -8.03
N ASP A 196 -7.83 25.80 -8.97
CA ASP A 196 -7.91 24.61 -9.82
C ASP A 196 -7.58 23.34 -9.01
N VAL A 197 -8.63 22.67 -8.52
CA VAL A 197 -8.54 21.41 -7.76
C VAL A 197 -8.10 20.23 -8.65
N SER A 198 -8.34 20.32 -9.96
CA SER A 198 -8.01 19.26 -10.93
C SER A 198 -6.53 19.24 -11.32
N ALA A 199 -5.78 20.30 -11.02
CA ALA A 199 -4.38 20.41 -11.38
C ALA A 199 -3.51 19.31 -10.73
N ARG A 200 -2.67 18.65 -11.55
CA ARG A 200 -1.72 17.62 -11.07
C ARG A 200 -0.44 18.19 -10.47
N GLY A 201 -0.20 19.49 -10.62
CA GLY A 201 1.01 20.15 -10.12
C GLY A 201 1.03 20.25 -8.60
N MET A 202 2.13 19.84 -7.96
CA MET A 202 2.28 19.92 -6.49
C MET A 202 2.21 21.36 -5.95
N HIS A 203 2.66 22.34 -6.74
CA HIS A 203 2.52 23.75 -6.37
C HIS A 203 1.05 24.18 -6.29
N THR A 204 0.22 23.79 -7.26
CA THR A 204 -1.22 24.09 -7.23
C THR A 204 -1.91 23.34 -6.11
N ARG A 205 -1.58 22.06 -5.88
CA ARG A 205 -2.10 21.27 -4.75
C ARG A 205 -1.77 21.91 -3.39
N ARG A 206 -0.61 22.55 -3.26
CA ARG A 206 -0.28 23.34 -2.07
C ARG A 206 -1.23 24.53 -1.90
N LEU A 207 -1.56 25.24 -2.97
CA LEU A 207 -2.54 26.35 -2.93
C LEU A 207 -3.93 25.83 -2.54
N VAL A 208 -4.34 24.67 -3.08
CA VAL A 208 -5.59 23.99 -2.70
C VAL A 208 -5.59 23.70 -1.19
N TRP A 209 -4.50 23.12 -0.65
CA TRP A 209 -4.39 22.88 0.79
C TRP A 209 -4.53 24.15 1.62
N VAL A 210 -3.76 25.20 1.29
CA VAL A 210 -3.79 26.46 2.04
C VAL A 210 -5.18 27.09 2.02
N LYS A 211 -5.84 27.10 0.86
CA LYS A 211 -7.19 27.65 0.74
C LYS A 211 -8.22 26.81 1.50
N ALA A 212 -8.12 25.49 1.42
CA ALA A 212 -9.03 24.58 2.11
C ALA A 212 -8.91 24.71 3.63
N LEU A 213 -7.69 24.81 4.15
CA LEU A 213 -7.45 24.99 5.58
C LEU A 213 -8.09 26.30 6.08
N GLN A 214 -7.94 27.39 5.34
CA GLN A 214 -8.58 28.68 5.65
C GLN A 214 -10.11 28.58 5.68
N LEU A 215 -10.72 27.92 4.68
CA LEU A 215 -12.17 27.73 4.63
C LEU A 215 -12.67 26.84 5.79
N CYS A 216 -11.91 25.82 6.19
CA CYS A 216 -12.22 25.00 7.35
C CYS A 216 -12.16 25.80 8.67
N GLU A 217 -11.18 26.70 8.82
CA GLU A 217 -11.09 27.60 9.96
C GLU A 217 -12.27 28.59 10.00
N GLU A 218 -12.66 29.15 8.86
CA GLU A 218 -13.85 30.01 8.73
C GLU A 218 -15.12 29.28 9.16
N LEU A 219 -15.34 28.04 8.68
CA LEU A 219 -16.48 27.22 9.06
C LEU A 219 -16.53 26.93 10.57
N TRP A 220 -15.37 26.69 11.18
CA TRP A 220 -15.29 26.40 12.60
C TRP A 220 -15.61 27.63 13.46
N ASN A 221 -15.10 28.80 13.07
CA ASN A 221 -15.35 30.05 13.79
C ASN A 221 -16.82 30.50 13.69
N VAL A 222 -17.50 30.23 12.57
CA VAL A 222 -18.94 30.56 12.42
C VAL A 222 -19.81 29.63 13.29
N GLY A 223 -19.47 28.35 13.41
CA GLY A 223 -20.21 27.42 14.27
C GLY A 223 -20.16 27.75 15.76
N ASP A 224 -19.07 28.36 16.23
CA ASP A 224 -18.93 28.81 17.63
C ASP A 224 -19.79 30.06 17.92
N SER A 225 -20.03 30.92 16.91
CA SER A 225 -20.86 32.13 17.07
C SER A 225 -22.37 31.89 17.15
N ASP A 226 -22.86 30.75 16.64
CA ASP A 226 -24.27 30.35 16.76
C ASP A 226 -24.56 29.58 18.08
N SER A 227 -23.54 29.39 18.92
CA SER A 227 -23.60 28.60 20.17
C SER A 227 -23.66 29.46 21.45
N GLU A 228 -23.63 30.79 21.35
CA GLU A 228 -23.84 31.77 22.46
C GLU A 228 -25.23 32.43 22.39
#